data_AF-A0A357YI86-F1
#
_entry.id   AF-A0A357YI86-F1
#
_cell.length_a   1.000
_cell.length_b   1.000
_cell.length_c   1.000
_cell.angle_alpha   90.00
_cell.angle_beta   90.00
_cell.angle_gamma   90.00
#
_symmetry.space_group_name_H-M   'P 1'
#
loop_
_entity.id
_entity.type
_entity.pdbx_description
1 polymer ?
#
loop_
_entity_poly.entity_id
_entity_poly.type
_entity_poly.pdbx_seq_one_letter_code
_entity_poly.pdbx_strand_id
1 'polypeptide(L)'
;MAKKCLINQAIIGTFLRNTTHPEVYDLQTISGDKMPFSYFRIAQPRERYLIGQGAVKVVESHKNGVKVLHTGLRRTSDDMISAGNLYNPVNGKLSLLLFKSDPITHTITVYLFPDRKPKNINQYVEEVRR
;
A
#
# COMPACT_ATOMS: atom_id res chain seq x y z
N MET A 1 19.62 -22.89 7.28
CA MET A 1 19.63 -21.47 6.87
C MET A 1 18.41 -20.78 7.48
N ALA A 2 18.60 -19.75 8.31
CA ALA A 2 17.48 -19.04 8.93
C ALA A 2 16.62 -18.37 7.84
N LYS A 3 15.30 -18.57 7.89
CA LYS A 3 14.35 -17.99 6.94
C LYS A 3 14.43 -16.46 7.10
N LYS A 4 14.86 -15.75 6.05
CA LYS A 4 15.02 -14.29 6.09
C LYS A 4 13.65 -13.64 6.34
N CYS A 5 13.50 -12.95 7.48
CA CYS A 5 12.31 -12.18 7.82
C CYS A 5 12.26 -10.93 6.90
N LEU A 6 11.39 -10.95 5.89
CA LEU A 6 11.15 -9.83 4.97
C LEU A 6 10.41 -8.68 5.65
N ILE A 7 9.57 -8.92 6.66
CA ILE A 7 8.76 -7.87 7.31
C ILE A 7 9.62 -6.84 8.05
N ASN A 8 10.79 -7.26 8.57
CA ASN A 8 11.75 -6.36 9.21
C ASN A 8 12.40 -5.36 8.22
N GLN A 9 12.22 -5.57 6.91
CA GLN A 9 12.69 -4.67 5.86
C GLN A 9 11.57 -3.73 5.37
N ALA A 10 10.35 -3.86 5.90
CA ALA A 10 9.23 -3.02 5.54
C ALA A 10 9.19 -1.73 6.38
N ILE A 11 8.83 -0.63 5.73
CA ILE A 11 8.26 0.53 6.40
C ILE A 11 6.77 0.22 6.58
N ILE A 12 6.31 0.27 7.83
CA ILE A 12 4.92 -0.04 8.18
C ILE A 12 4.22 1.26 8.53
N GLY A 13 2.94 1.39 8.21
CA GLY A 13 2.09 2.48 8.65
C GLY A 13 0.65 2.01 8.76
N THR A 14 0.00 2.30 9.87
CA THR A 14 -1.42 2.00 10.08
C THR A 14 -2.23 3.23 9.79
N PHE A 15 -3.25 3.08 8.94
CA PHE A 15 -4.13 4.16 8.54
C PHE A 15 -5.55 3.88 9.01
N LEU A 16 -6.17 4.89 9.62
CA LEU A 16 -7.55 4.82 10.09
C LEU A 16 -8.47 5.48 9.08
N ARG A 17 -9.62 4.86 8.81
CA ARG A 17 -10.64 5.46 7.95
C ARG A 17 -11.12 6.79 8.53
N ASN A 18 -11.15 7.82 7.70
CA ASN A 18 -11.68 9.12 8.06
C ASN A 18 -13.21 9.04 8.25
N THR A 19 -13.72 9.69 9.30
CA THR A 19 -15.14 9.66 9.67
C THR A 19 -16.01 10.52 8.77
N THR A 20 -15.47 11.63 8.24
CA THR A 20 -16.16 12.57 7.37
C THR A 20 -16.03 12.19 5.89
N HIS A 21 -14.89 11.61 5.52
CA HIS A 21 -14.55 11.20 4.14
C HIS A 21 -14.25 9.70 4.10
N PRO A 22 -15.27 8.82 3.99
CA PRO A 22 -15.09 7.38 4.16
C PRO A 22 -14.20 6.69 3.12
N GLU A 23 -13.82 7.39 2.05
CA GLU A 23 -12.85 6.97 1.05
C GLU A 23 -11.39 7.31 1.42
N VAL A 24 -11.19 8.15 2.44
CA VAL A 24 -9.88 8.62 2.92
C VAL A 24 -9.45 7.82 4.15
N TYR A 25 -8.16 7.51 4.22
CA TYR A 25 -7.52 6.83 5.32
C TYR A 25 -6.31 7.65 5.78
N ASP A 26 -6.28 8.03 7.05
CA ASP A 26 -5.29 8.92 7.64
C ASP A 26 -4.27 8.13 8.47
N LEU A 27 -2.98 8.42 8.28
CA LEU A 27 -1.88 7.76 8.98
C LEU A 27 -1.95 8.04 10.47
N GLN A 28 -1.92 6.98 11.27
CA GLN A 28 -1.83 7.08 12.71
C GLN A 28 -0.38 7.40 13.12
N THR A 29 -0.20 8.52 13.83
CA THR A 29 1.10 9.08 14.26
C THR A 29 1.98 8.09 15.03
N ILE A 30 1.39 7.12 15.72
CA ILE A 30 2.09 6.12 16.54
C ILE A 30 2.89 5.11 15.68
N SER A 31 2.56 4.98 14.39
CA SER A 31 3.00 3.84 13.57
C SER A 31 3.76 4.19 12.29
N GLY A 32 4.04 5.48 12.01
CA GLY A 32 4.15 5.94 10.63
C GLY A 32 5.33 6.83 10.22
N ASP A 33 6.28 7.14 11.10
CA ASP A 33 7.26 8.23 10.86
C ASP A 33 8.09 8.12 9.58
N LYS A 34 8.22 6.92 9.00
CA LYS A 34 8.98 6.68 7.76
C LYS A 34 8.12 6.54 6.52
N MET A 35 6.79 6.55 6.63
CA MET A 35 5.88 6.41 5.51
C MET A 35 5.91 7.68 4.65
N PRO A 36 6.05 7.59 3.31
CA PRO A 36 6.22 8.78 2.46
C PRO A 36 4.93 9.58 2.23
N PHE A 37 3.80 9.12 2.76
CA PHE A 37 2.50 9.77 2.68
C PHE A 37 1.75 9.65 4.01
N SER A 38 1.02 10.70 4.39
CA SER A 38 0.31 10.81 5.67
C SER A 38 -1.17 10.45 5.59
N TYR A 39 -1.70 10.25 4.38
CA TYR A 39 -3.05 9.76 4.14
C TYR A 39 -3.08 9.11 2.76
N PHE A 40 -4.15 8.40 2.44
CA PHE A 40 -4.47 8.06 1.06
C PHE A 40 -5.97 7.99 0.85
N ARG A 41 -6.38 8.10 -0.42
CA ARG A 41 -7.77 8.01 -0.86
C ARG A 41 -7.96 6.78 -1.74
N ILE A 42 -9.03 6.03 -1.51
CA ILE A 42 -9.45 4.90 -2.34
C ILE A 42 -10.49 5.36 -3.36
N ALA A 43 -10.29 5.00 -4.62
CA ALA A 43 -11.21 5.27 -5.71
C ALA A 43 -11.42 4.04 -6.61
N GLN A 44 -12.40 4.11 -7.49
CA GLN A 44 -12.56 3.14 -8.57
C GLN A 44 -11.53 3.40 -9.68
N PRO A 45 -11.01 2.35 -10.33
CA PRO A 45 -10.14 2.50 -11.48
C PRO A 45 -10.90 3.12 -12.66
N ARG A 46 -10.42 4.25 -13.16
CA ARG A 46 -10.95 4.94 -14.36
C ARG A 46 -9.96 4.93 -15.51
N GLU A 47 -8.68 4.90 -15.19
CA GLU A 47 -7.60 4.90 -16.17
C GLU A 47 -7.46 3.55 -16.86
N ARG A 48 -7.45 3.56 -18.21
CA ARG A 48 -7.38 2.33 -19.02
C ARG A 48 -6.18 1.45 -18.68
N TYR A 49 -5.03 2.05 -18.39
CA TYR A 49 -3.82 1.30 -18.07
C TYR A 49 -3.93 0.57 -16.71
N LEU A 50 -4.62 1.15 -15.72
CA LEU A 50 -4.86 0.50 -14.42
C LEU A 50 -5.87 -0.64 -14.56
N ILE A 51 -6.94 -0.41 -15.34
CA ILE A 51 -7.93 -1.43 -15.65
C ILE A 51 -7.26 -2.61 -16.37
N GLY A 52 -6.44 -2.33 -17.40
CA GLY A 52 -5.70 -3.35 -18.14
C GLY A 52 -4.69 -4.12 -17.28
N GLN A 53 -4.21 -3.54 -16.18
CA GLN A 53 -3.34 -4.21 -15.20
C GLN A 53 -4.11 -5.02 -14.14
N GLY A 54 -5.45 -5.07 -14.23
CA GLY A 54 -6.30 -5.80 -13.28
C GLY A 54 -6.50 -5.07 -11.95
N ALA A 55 -6.37 -3.74 -11.91
CA ALA A 55 -6.64 -2.98 -10.71
C ALA A 55 -8.13 -3.08 -10.32
N VAL A 56 -8.41 -3.41 -9.07
CA VAL A 56 -9.77 -3.43 -8.50
C VAL A 56 -10.14 -2.13 -7.79
N LYS A 57 -9.12 -1.40 -7.33
CA LYS A 57 -9.21 -0.08 -6.70
C LYS A 57 -7.98 0.74 -7.09
N VAL A 58 -8.05 2.04 -6.89
CA VAL A 58 -6.92 2.96 -7.04
C VAL A 58 -6.69 3.65 -5.71
N VAL A 59 -5.43 3.74 -5.32
CA VAL A 59 -5.01 4.51 -4.15
C VAL A 59 -4.16 5.68 -4.61
N GLU A 60 -4.47 6.85 -4.07
CA GLU A 60 -3.65 8.05 -4.29
C GLU A 60 -3.46 8.89 -3.04
N SER A 61 -2.37 9.67 -3.03
CA SER A 61 -2.06 10.61 -1.96
C SER A 61 -1.32 11.82 -2.53
N HIS A 62 -1.53 12.99 -1.93
CA HIS A 62 -0.88 14.23 -2.29
C HIS A 62 -0.19 14.88 -1.09
N LYS A 63 0.97 15.48 -1.32
CA LYS A 63 1.72 16.28 -0.35
C LYS A 63 2.06 17.62 -0.99
N ASN A 64 1.62 18.72 -0.38
CA ASN A 64 1.83 20.09 -0.90
C ASN A 64 1.40 20.25 -2.37
N GLY A 65 0.23 19.70 -2.72
CA GLY A 65 -0.29 19.73 -4.10
C GLY A 65 0.37 18.75 -5.08
N VAL A 66 1.45 18.07 -4.68
CA VAL A 66 2.16 17.09 -5.51
C VAL A 66 1.66 15.69 -5.21
N LYS A 67 1.34 14.91 -6.25
CA LYS A 67 0.94 13.51 -6.10
C LYS A 67 2.14 12.66 -5.67
N VAL A 68 2.10 12.11 -4.46
CA VAL A 68 3.17 11.28 -3.88
C VAL A 68 2.87 9.78 -3.92
N LEU A 69 1.61 9.41 -4.15
CA LEU A 69 1.18 8.04 -4.38
C LEU A 69 0.12 8.02 -5.48
N HIS A 70 0.25 7.10 -6.43
CA HIS A 70 -0.79 6.76 -7.39
C HIS A 70 -0.58 5.31 -7.82
N THR A 71 -1.49 4.42 -7.44
CA THR A 71 -1.30 3.00 -7.72
C THR A 71 -2.62 2.25 -7.85
N GLY A 72 -2.67 1.32 -8.79
CA GLY A 72 -3.76 0.36 -8.89
C GLY A 72 -3.54 -0.79 -7.91
N LEU A 73 -4.52 -1.03 -7.05
CA LEU A 73 -4.54 -2.17 -6.14
C LEU A 73 -5.01 -3.41 -6.89
N ARG A 74 -4.22 -4.47 -6.82
CA ARG A 74 -4.53 -5.78 -7.38
C ARG A 74 -4.77 -6.77 -6.25
N ARG A 75 -5.68 -7.72 -6.46
CA ARG A 75 -5.92 -8.81 -5.51
C ARG A 75 -4.66 -9.66 -5.33
N THR A 76 -4.48 -10.19 -4.13
CA THR A 76 -3.43 -11.18 -3.85
C THR A 76 -4.07 -12.55 -3.57
N SER A 77 -3.28 -13.53 -3.10
CA SER A 77 -3.80 -14.81 -2.62
C SER A 77 -4.62 -14.68 -1.33
N ASP A 78 -4.58 -13.54 -0.66
CA ASP A 78 -5.39 -13.22 0.51
C ASP A 78 -6.34 -12.05 0.17
N ASP A 79 -7.64 -12.25 0.38
CA ASP A 79 -8.67 -11.26 0.03
C ASP A 79 -8.61 -9.98 0.87
N MET A 80 -7.97 -10.02 2.04
CA MET A 80 -7.76 -8.84 2.89
C MET A 80 -6.50 -8.06 2.52
N ILE A 81 -5.65 -8.61 1.64
CA ILE A 81 -4.38 -8.00 1.24
C ILE A 81 -4.42 -7.66 -0.25
N SER A 82 -4.25 -6.38 -0.56
CA SER A 82 -4.09 -5.89 -1.93
C SER A 82 -2.67 -5.41 -2.20
N ALA A 83 -2.18 -5.63 -3.42
CA ALA A 83 -0.84 -5.22 -3.83
C ALA A 83 -0.88 -4.00 -4.76
N GLY A 84 -0.06 -3.00 -4.43
CA GLY A 84 0.24 -1.84 -5.26
C GLY A 84 1.74 -1.65 -5.43
N ASN A 85 2.12 -0.59 -6.13
CA ASN A 85 3.51 -0.16 -6.26
C ASN A 85 3.65 1.35 -5.98
N LEU A 86 4.77 1.74 -5.41
CA LEU A 86 5.20 3.13 -5.27
C LEU A 86 6.42 3.37 -6.17
N TYR A 87 6.31 4.32 -7.10
CA TYR A 87 7.43 4.75 -7.92
C TYR A 87 8.23 5.84 -7.19
N ASN A 88 9.55 5.63 -7.10
CA ASN A 88 10.45 6.64 -6.58
C ASN A 88 11.09 7.42 -7.75
N PRO A 89 10.75 8.71 -7.94
CA PRO A 89 11.29 9.50 -9.05
C PRO A 89 12.78 9.83 -8.90
N VAL A 90 13.35 9.74 -7.69
CA VAL A 90 14.75 10.07 -7.44
C VAL A 90 15.68 8.99 -7.99
N ASN A 91 15.29 7.71 -7.85
CA ASN A 91 16.13 6.57 -8.26
C ASN A 91 15.52 5.71 -9.39
N GLY A 92 14.31 6.05 -9.84
CA GLY A 92 13.59 5.34 -10.91
C GLY A 92 13.08 3.95 -10.53
N LYS A 93 13.14 3.55 -9.26
CA LYS A 93 12.76 2.20 -8.81
C LYS A 93 11.32 2.14 -8.33
N LEU A 94 10.75 0.93 -8.44
CA LEU A 94 9.45 0.58 -7.89
C LEU A 94 9.62 -0.13 -6.55
N SER A 95 8.82 0.27 -5.58
CA SER A 95 8.67 -0.39 -4.28
C SER A 95 7.33 -1.10 -4.21
N LEU A 96 7.29 -2.26 -3.57
CA LEU A 96 6.06 -3.00 -3.33
C LEU A 96 5.30 -2.35 -2.17
N LEU A 97 3.99 -2.18 -2.36
CA LEU A 97 3.06 -1.84 -1.30
C LEU A 97 2.09 -3.00 -1.08
N LEU A 98 1.92 -3.44 0.16
CA LEU A 98 0.83 -4.33 0.56
C LEU A 98 -0.12 -3.57 1.48
N PHE A 99 -1.41 -3.59 1.15
CA PHE A 99 -2.49 -2.96 1.90
C PHE A 99 -3.31 -4.06 2.57
N LYS A 100 -3.09 -4.29 3.86
CA LYS A 100 -3.83 -5.27 4.68
C LYS A 100 -5.00 -4.55 5.35
N SER A 101 -6.21 -4.93 4.99
CA SER A 101 -7.44 -4.33 5.50
C SER A 101 -7.90 -5.05 6.76
N ASP A 102 -8.27 -4.30 7.79
CA ASP A 102 -9.02 -4.79 8.94
C ASP A 102 -10.43 -4.18 8.91
N PRO A 103 -11.46 -4.97 8.55
CA PRO A 103 -12.82 -4.47 8.45
C PRO A 103 -13.45 -4.15 9.81
N ILE A 104 -12.96 -4.73 10.91
CA ILE A 104 -13.52 -4.53 12.25
C ILE A 104 -13.10 -3.16 12.79
N THR A 105 -11.81 -2.85 12.69
CA THR A 105 -11.26 -1.57 13.17
C THR A 105 -11.32 -0.46 12.12
N HIS A 106 -11.75 -0.78 10.90
CA HIS A 106 -11.71 0.11 9.74
C HIS A 106 -10.31 0.70 9.51
N THR A 107 -9.29 -0.11 9.73
CA THR A 107 -7.90 0.28 9.49
C THR A 107 -7.33 -0.43 8.28
N ILE A 108 -6.30 0.18 7.69
CA ILE A 108 -5.46 -0.45 6.68
C ILE A 108 -4.01 -0.33 7.15
N THR A 109 -3.36 -1.46 7.34
CA THR A 109 -1.91 -1.50 7.54
C THR A 109 -1.22 -1.58 6.18
N VAL A 110 -0.37 -0.60 5.91
CA VAL A 110 0.43 -0.54 4.69
C VAL A 110 1.85 -0.99 4.99
N TYR A 111 2.32 -1.98 4.24
CA TYR A 111 3.71 -2.45 4.25
C TYR A 111 4.38 -1.99 2.96
N LEU A 112 5.32 -1.06 3.10
CA LEU A 112 6.16 -0.57 2.03
C LEU A 112 7.51 -1.30 2.06
N PHE A 113 7.85 -2.00 0.98
CA PHE A 113 9.15 -2.63 0.80
C PHE A 113 9.98 -1.82 -0.21
N PRO A 114 10.89 -0.95 0.26
CA PRO A 114 11.60 -0.01 -0.60
C PRO A 114 12.44 -0.70 -1.66
N ASP A 115 12.42 -0.21 -2.89
CA ASP A 115 13.21 -0.70 -4.03
C ASP A 115 12.99 -2.21 -4.33
N ARG A 116 11.84 -2.78 -3.94
CA ARG A 116 11.47 -4.18 -4.19
C ARG A 116 10.32 -4.27 -5.19
N LYS A 117 10.58 -4.88 -6.35
CA LYS A 117 9.56 -5.35 -7.30
C LYS A 117 9.65 -6.88 -7.45
N PRO A 118 9.15 -7.65 -6.48
CA PRO A 118 9.33 -9.09 -6.49
C PRO A 118 8.55 -9.75 -7.64
N LYS A 119 9.16 -10.77 -8.26
CA LYS A 119 8.47 -11.64 -9.22
C LYS A 119 7.38 -12.48 -8.55
N ASN A 120 7.59 -12.86 -7.28
CA ASN A 120 6.65 -13.62 -6.47
C ASN A 120 6.20 -12.77 -5.27
N ILE A 121 5.02 -12.15 -5.38
CA ILE A 121 4.44 -11.33 -4.32
C ILE A 121 3.91 -12.19 -3.17
N ASN A 122 3.53 -13.45 -3.41
CA ASN A 122 2.91 -14.32 -2.41
C ASN A 122 3.82 -14.58 -1.20
N GLN A 123 5.14 -14.61 -1.39
CA GLN A 123 6.09 -14.72 -0.26
C GLN A 123 5.96 -13.57 0.74
N TYR A 124 5.67 -12.36 0.26
CA TYR A 124 5.48 -11.18 1.10
C TYR A 124 4.08 -11.17 1.74
N VAL A 125 3.06 -11.61 0.98
CA VAL A 125 1.69 -11.74 1.46
C VAL A 125 1.62 -12.72 2.63
N GLU A 126 2.22 -13.91 2.50
CA GLU A 126 2.28 -14.90 3.57
C GLU A 126 3.02 -14.41 4.82
N GLU A 127 3.91 -13.44 4.67
CA GLU A 127 4.65 -12.90 5.79
C GLU A 127 3.86 -11.83 6.55
N VAL A 128 3.12 -10.97 5.85
CA VAL A 128 2.27 -9.93 6.48
C VAL A 128 0.89 -10.45 6.90
N ARG A 129 0.50 -11.63 6.40
CA ARG A 129 -0.73 -12.32 6.81
C ARG A 129 -0.69 -12.77 8.26
N ARG A 130 0.48 -13.25 8.70
CA ARG A 130 0.77 -13.71 10.07
C ARG A 130 0.48 -12.62 11.10
#